data_AF-A0A848T661-F1
#
_entry.id   AF-A0A848T661-F1
#
_cell.length_a   1.000
_cell.length_b   1.000
_cell.length_c   1.000
_cell.angle_alpha   90.00
_cell.angle_beta   90.00
_cell.angle_gamma   90.00
#
_symmetry.space_group_name_H-M   'P 1'
#
loop_
_entity.id
_entity.type
_entity.pdbx_description
1 polymer ?
#
loop_
_entity_poly.entity_id
_entity_poly.type
_entity_poly.pdbx_seq_one_letter_code
_entity_poly.pdbx_strand_id
1 'polypeptide(L)'
;MALGLGRRIYRERRRLILVTALAFLAGYIFYLRVDQQIWGVPIPVLTGAVYAGVVGPAALFFCLVMPSIRFMIEAVAVSRLLFSVFVFSVPDIGYRILASPLLTAFIVVTGGIFISRLIHGRISKRKAAHWRERISLS
;
A
#
# COMPACT_ATOMS: atom_id res chain seq x y z
N MET A 1 23.69 -0.28 18.95
CA MET A 1 22.62 -0.87 18.11
C MET A 1 21.47 0.09 17.78
N ALA A 2 20.96 0.89 18.73
CA ALA A 2 19.83 1.82 18.51
C ALA A 2 20.07 2.94 17.47
N LEU A 3 21.30 3.46 17.35
CA LEU A 3 21.66 4.50 16.36
C LEU A 3 21.51 4.05 14.89
N GLY A 4 21.65 2.74 14.63
CA GLY A 4 21.46 2.17 13.28
C GLY A 4 19.98 2.03 12.90
N LEU A 5 19.10 1.78 13.88
CA LEU A 5 17.65 1.67 13.69
C LEU A 5 17.02 3.03 13.36
N GLY A 6 17.38 4.08 14.11
CA GLY A 6 16.88 5.44 13.88
C GLY A 6 17.20 5.96 12.46
N ARG A 7 18.43 5.73 11.98
CA ARG A 7 18.83 6.08 10.61
C ARG A 7 18.07 5.28 9.54
N ARG A 8 17.77 4.00 9.78
CA ARG A 8 16.95 3.19 8.86
C ARG A 8 15.51 3.70 8.79
N ILE A 9 14.90 3.99 9.94
CA ILE A 9 13.54 4.54 10.02
C ILE A 9 13.47 5.91 9.32
N TYR A 10 14.45 6.79 9.55
CA TYR A 10 14.46 8.11 8.92
C TYR A 10 14.56 8.03 7.39
N ARG A 11 15.32 7.05 6.87
CA ARG A 11 15.46 6.81 5.43
C ARG A 11 14.18 6.27 4.80
N GLU A 12 13.43 5.45 5.53
CA GLU A 12 12.17 4.85 5.09
C GLU A 12 10.93 5.70 5.46
N ARG A 13 11.11 6.84 6.15
CA ARG A 13 10.03 7.70 6.66
C ARG A 13 9.06 8.13 5.56
N ARG A 14 9.56 8.57 4.41
CA ARG A 14 8.69 8.98 3.28
C ARG A 14 7.82 7.82 2.77
N ARG A 15 8.36 6.60 2.71
CA ARG A 15 7.61 5.41 2.29
C ARG A 15 6.56 5.03 3.31
N LEU A 16 6.93 5.03 4.58
CA LEU A 16 6.00 4.76 5.69
C LEU A 16 4.84 5.74 5.71
N ILE A 17 5.12 7.03 5.53
CA ILE A 17 4.08 8.07 5.40
C ILE A 17 3.18 7.77 4.20
N LEU A 18 3.76 7.45 3.04
CA LEU A 18 3.00 7.14 1.82
C LEU A 18 2.10 5.93 2.03
N VAL A 19 2.61 4.80 2.53
CA VAL A 19 1.84 3.57 2.78
C VAL A 19 0.71 3.82 3.78
N THR A 20 1.00 4.56 4.85
CA THR A 20 0.01 4.89 5.88
C THR A 20 -1.08 5.82 5.34
N ALA A 21 -0.69 6.83 4.54
CA ALA A 21 -1.63 7.72 3.87
C ALA A 21 -2.51 6.98 2.84
N LEU A 22 -1.93 6.06 2.07
CA LEU A 22 -2.69 5.21 1.15
C LEU A 22 -3.67 4.31 1.90
N ALA A 23 -3.27 3.74 3.04
CA ALA A 23 -4.15 2.93 3.87
C ALA A 23 -5.31 3.75 4.44
N PHE A 24 -5.02 4.97 4.91
CA PHE A 24 -6.05 5.92 5.34
C PHE A 24 -7.05 6.21 4.22
N LEU A 25 -6.55 6.64 3.06
CA LEU A 25 -7.37 6.99 1.91
C LEU A 25 -8.20 5.81 1.42
N ALA A 26 -7.64 4.60 1.40
CA ALA A 26 -8.40 3.40 1.03
C ALA A 26 -9.57 3.13 2.01
N GLY A 27 -9.30 3.20 3.32
CA GLY A 27 -10.31 3.03 4.37
C GLY A 27 -11.40 4.11 4.32
N TYR A 28 -11.01 5.35 3.99
CA TYR A 28 -11.92 6.48 3.79
C TYR A 28 -12.82 6.26 2.58
N ILE A 29 -12.24 5.91 1.42
CA ILE A 29 -13.00 5.73 0.17
C ILE A 29 -14.01 4.58 0.27
N PHE A 30 -13.67 3.47 0.95
CA PHE A 30 -14.60 2.35 1.12
C PHE A 30 -15.92 2.74 1.79
N TYR A 31 -15.87 3.67 2.73
CA TYR A 31 -17.02 4.10 3.52
C TYR A 31 -17.49 5.51 3.15
N LEU A 32 -16.99 6.08 2.06
CA LEU A 32 -17.30 7.46 1.66
C LEU A 32 -18.79 7.67 1.36
N ARG A 33 -19.48 6.61 0.90
CA ARG A 33 -20.92 6.61 0.61
C ARG A 33 -21.79 6.34 1.84
N VAL A 34 -21.19 6.11 3.01
CA VAL A 34 -21.92 5.84 4.23
C VAL A 34 -22.09 7.15 4.99
N ASP A 35 -23.26 7.76 4.85
CA ASP A 35 -23.63 9.04 5.50
C ASP A 35 -23.96 8.89 6.99
N GLN A 36 -23.26 7.99 7.68
CA GLN A 36 -23.40 7.81 9.11
C GLN A 36 -22.26 8.51 9.86
N GLN A 37 -22.58 9.03 11.03
CA GLN A 37 -21.64 9.69 11.92
C GLN A 37 -21.72 9.05 13.29
N ILE A 38 -20.57 8.92 13.95
CA ILE A 38 -20.43 8.35 15.28
C ILE A 38 -19.79 9.44 16.14
N TRP A 39 -20.50 9.93 17.16
CA TRP A 39 -20.06 11.05 18.02
C TRP A 39 -19.66 12.32 17.25
N GLY A 40 -20.37 12.65 16.16
CA GLY A 40 -20.09 13.81 15.31
C GLY A 40 -18.91 13.64 14.34
N VAL A 41 -18.26 12.47 14.33
CA VAL A 41 -17.18 12.13 13.38
C VAL A 41 -17.75 11.26 12.25
N PRO A 42 -17.49 11.58 10.97
CA PRO A 42 -17.91 10.74 9.86
C PRO A 42 -17.26 9.35 9.94
N ILE A 43 -18.06 8.29 9.76
CA ILE A 43 -17.55 6.90 9.70
C ILE A 43 -16.35 6.74 8.76
N PRO A 44 -16.35 7.28 7.52
CA PRO A 44 -15.18 7.16 6.64
C PRO A 44 -13.87 7.71 7.22
N VAL A 45 -13.93 8.76 8.06
CA VAL A 45 -12.73 9.28 8.75
C VAL A 45 -12.26 8.28 9.79
N LEU A 46 -13.19 7.72 10.57
CA LEU A 46 -12.88 6.76 11.62
C LEU A 46 -12.33 5.45 11.06
N THR A 47 -12.93 4.91 9.99
CA THR A 47 -12.43 3.71 9.31
C THR A 47 -11.07 3.95 8.67
N GLY A 48 -10.87 5.10 8.02
CA GLY A 48 -9.56 5.51 7.50
C GLY A 48 -8.50 5.55 8.60
N ALA A 49 -8.82 6.13 9.74
CA ALA A 49 -7.90 6.22 10.89
C ALA A 49 -7.56 4.83 11.47
N VAL A 50 -8.55 3.94 11.61
CA VAL A 50 -8.33 2.55 12.04
C VAL A 50 -7.42 1.81 11.06
N TYR A 51 -7.67 1.95 9.75
CA TYR A 51 -6.82 1.34 8.73
C TYR A 51 -5.38 1.86 8.78
N ALA A 52 -5.19 3.17 8.91
CA ALA A 52 -3.88 3.77 9.06
C ALA A 52 -3.17 3.29 10.34
N GLY A 53 -3.91 3.20 11.44
CA GLY A 53 -3.42 2.76 12.74
C GLY A 53 -3.00 1.29 12.78
N VAL A 54 -3.59 0.43 11.96
CA VAL A 54 -3.17 -0.99 11.85
C VAL A 54 -2.08 -1.16 10.79
N VAL A 55 -2.27 -0.61 9.60
CA VAL A 55 -1.36 -0.82 8.46
C VAL A 55 -0.03 -0.09 8.64
N GLY A 56 -0.03 1.11 9.21
CA GLY A 56 1.19 1.90 9.42
C GLY A 56 2.20 1.19 10.33
N PRO A 57 1.82 0.79 11.55
CA PRO A 57 2.68 0.02 12.45
C PRO A 57 3.08 -1.35 11.87
N ALA A 58 2.16 -2.04 11.20
CA ALA A 58 2.49 -3.30 10.52
C ALA A 58 3.56 -3.10 9.44
N ALA A 59 3.41 -2.06 8.60
CA ALA A 59 4.40 -1.71 7.59
C ALA A 59 5.76 -1.35 8.22
N LEU A 60 5.76 -0.63 9.34
CA LEU A 60 6.98 -0.31 10.10
C LEU A 60 7.66 -1.59 10.59
N PHE A 61 6.89 -2.48 11.22
CA PHE A 61 7.38 -3.77 11.71
C PHE A 61 8.00 -4.60 10.59
N PHE A 62 7.30 -4.78 9.47
CA PHE A 62 7.83 -5.54 8.33
C PHE A 62 9.04 -4.88 7.68
N CYS A 63 9.10 -3.55 7.60
CA CYS A 63 10.29 -2.85 7.11
C CYS A 63 11.52 -3.06 8.01
N LEU A 64 11.31 -3.27 9.32
CA LEU A 64 12.40 -3.56 10.28
C LEU A 64 12.84 -5.02 10.24
N VAL A 65 11.89 -5.97 10.15
CA VAL A 65 12.17 -7.41 10.19
C VAL A 65 12.60 -7.95 8.82
N MET A 66 11.91 -7.54 7.75
CA MET A 66 12.12 -8.04 6.38
C MET A 66 12.19 -6.87 5.38
N PRO A 67 13.34 -6.18 5.26
CA PRO A 67 13.47 -5.04 4.35
C PRO A 67 13.37 -5.43 2.87
N SER A 68 13.47 -6.72 2.51
CA SER A 68 13.31 -7.23 1.14
C SER A 68 11.87 -7.09 0.63
N ILE A 69 10.86 -7.16 1.52
CA ILE A 69 9.43 -7.09 1.13
C ILE A 69 8.87 -5.67 1.09
N ARG A 70 9.68 -4.65 1.39
CA ARG A 70 9.25 -3.23 1.43
C ARG A 70 8.54 -2.77 0.15
N PHE A 71 8.98 -3.26 -1.00
CA PHE A 71 8.40 -2.93 -2.31
C PHE A 71 7.05 -3.60 -2.53
N MET A 72 6.89 -4.82 -1.98
CA MET A 72 5.62 -5.55 -2.02
C MET A 72 4.57 -4.86 -1.15
N ILE A 73 4.94 -4.36 0.04
CA ILE A 73 4.03 -3.64 0.94
C ILE A 73 3.45 -2.39 0.26
N GLU A 74 4.28 -1.61 -0.43
CA GLU A 74 3.80 -0.45 -1.19
C GLU A 74 2.87 -0.84 -2.33
N ALA A 75 3.24 -1.86 -3.10
CA ALA A 75 2.42 -2.31 -4.20
C ALA A 75 1.06 -2.84 -3.72
N VAL A 76 1.02 -3.52 -2.57
CA VAL A 76 -0.21 -3.94 -1.90
C VAL A 76 -1.03 -2.73 -1.43
N ALA A 77 -0.39 -1.70 -0.87
CA ALA A 77 -1.08 -0.47 -0.46
C ALA A 77 -1.70 0.25 -1.66
N VAL A 78 -0.98 0.36 -2.77
CA VAL A 78 -1.49 0.92 -4.04
C VAL A 78 -2.61 0.06 -4.60
N SER A 79 -2.45 -1.28 -4.61
CA SER A 79 -3.51 -2.19 -5.06
C SER A 79 -4.77 -2.04 -4.23
N ARG A 80 -4.65 -1.85 -2.92
CA ARG A 80 -5.78 -1.65 -2.02
C ARG A 80 -6.48 -0.32 -2.29
N LEU A 81 -5.74 0.75 -2.55
CA LEU A 81 -6.32 2.03 -2.97
C LEU A 81 -7.06 1.91 -4.31
N LEU A 82 -6.46 1.24 -5.29
CA LEU A 82 -7.13 1.01 -6.58
C LEU A 82 -8.41 0.20 -6.41
N PHE A 83 -8.37 -0.82 -5.54
CA PHE A 83 -9.55 -1.60 -5.22
C PHE A 83 -10.62 -0.76 -4.50
N SER A 84 -10.27 0.15 -3.58
CA SER A 84 -11.25 1.06 -2.98
C SER A 84 -11.88 2.00 -3.99
N VAL A 85 -11.09 2.53 -4.94
CA VAL A 85 -11.61 3.36 -6.03
C VAL A 85 -12.55 2.55 -6.93
N PHE A 86 -12.20 1.29 -7.23
CA PHE A 86 -13.06 0.38 -7.99
C PHE A 86 -14.40 0.13 -7.28
N VAL A 87 -14.37 -0.20 -5.98
CA VAL A 87 -15.58 -0.40 -5.18
C VAL A 87 -16.44 0.88 -5.15
N PHE A 88 -15.80 2.04 -5.02
CA PHE A 88 -16.50 3.32 -5.06
C PHE A 88 -17.14 3.59 -6.42
N SER A 89 -16.51 3.18 -7.52
CA SER A 89 -17.00 3.41 -8.88
C SER A 89 -18.11 2.43 -9.28
N VAL A 90 -18.03 1.17 -8.84
CA VAL A 90 -18.96 0.09 -9.19
C VAL A 90 -19.46 -0.61 -7.90
N PRO A 91 -20.38 0.02 -7.15
CA PRO A 91 -20.78 -0.45 -5.83
C PRO A 91 -21.46 -1.83 -5.84
N ASP A 92 -22.29 -2.14 -6.83
CA ASP A 92 -23.06 -3.39 -6.90
C ASP A 92 -22.16 -4.64 -6.90
N ILE A 93 -21.03 -4.54 -7.59
CA ILE A 93 -20.02 -5.60 -7.65
C ILE A 93 -19.07 -5.46 -6.44
N GLY A 94 -18.66 -4.23 -6.13
CA GLY A 94 -17.71 -3.94 -5.06
C GLY A 94 -18.15 -4.44 -3.68
N TYR A 95 -19.40 -4.20 -3.30
CA TYR A 95 -19.92 -4.64 -1.99
C TYR A 95 -20.03 -6.16 -1.86
N ARG A 96 -20.37 -6.87 -2.95
CA ARG A 96 -20.38 -8.35 -2.97
C ARG A 96 -19.00 -8.93 -2.75
N ILE A 97 -17.98 -8.29 -3.34
CA ILE A 97 -16.59 -8.68 -3.14
C ILE A 97 -16.17 -8.36 -1.70
N LEU A 98 -16.50 -7.17 -1.17
CA LEU A 98 -16.19 -6.77 0.21
C LEU A 98 -16.79 -7.70 1.26
N ALA A 99 -17.96 -8.28 0.98
CA ALA A 99 -18.60 -9.26 1.87
C ALA A 99 -17.78 -10.56 2.02
N SER A 100 -16.81 -10.82 1.14
CA SER A 100 -15.92 -11.99 1.21
C SER A 100 -14.48 -11.59 1.56
N PRO A 101 -14.05 -11.79 2.83
CA PRO A 101 -12.69 -11.48 3.26
C PRO A 101 -11.60 -12.20 2.46
N LEU A 102 -11.87 -13.43 2.01
CA LEU A 102 -10.93 -14.21 1.20
C LEU A 102 -10.76 -13.61 -0.21
N LEU A 103 -11.86 -13.22 -0.86
CA LEU A 103 -11.79 -12.61 -2.20
C LEU A 103 -11.10 -11.24 -2.16
N THR A 104 -11.40 -10.41 -1.16
CA THR A 104 -10.73 -9.11 -0.99
C THR A 104 -9.24 -9.28 -0.78
N ALA A 105 -8.83 -10.20 0.10
CA ALA A 105 -7.42 -10.50 0.32
C ALA A 105 -6.74 -11.01 -0.96
N PHE A 106 -7.39 -11.94 -1.67
CA PHE A 106 -6.88 -12.46 -2.93
C PHE A 106 -6.68 -11.35 -3.98
N ILE A 107 -7.67 -10.49 -4.20
CA ILE A 107 -7.59 -9.40 -5.18
C ILE A 107 -6.49 -8.41 -4.81
N VAL A 108 -6.44 -7.99 -3.55
CA VAL A 108 -5.46 -6.98 -3.08
C VAL A 108 -4.03 -7.54 -3.12
N VAL A 109 -3.82 -8.79 -2.72
CA VAL A 109 -2.49 -9.42 -2.74
C VAL A 109 -2.06 -9.69 -4.19
N THR A 110 -2.92 -10.28 -5.01
CA THR A 110 -2.60 -10.60 -6.41
C THR A 110 -2.35 -9.33 -7.23
N GLY A 111 -3.18 -8.30 -7.03
CA GLY A 111 -2.97 -6.98 -7.62
C GLY A 111 -1.68 -6.33 -7.12
N GLY A 112 -1.37 -6.46 -5.83
CA GLY A 112 -0.09 -6.00 -5.26
C GLY A 112 1.12 -6.68 -5.89
N ILE A 113 1.07 -8.00 -6.11
CA ILE A 113 2.13 -8.76 -6.80
C ILE A 113 2.28 -8.25 -8.25
N PHE A 114 1.17 -8.06 -8.95
CA PHE A 114 1.18 -7.59 -10.33
C PHE A 114 1.77 -6.18 -10.46
N ILE A 115 1.32 -5.23 -9.63
CA ILE A 115 1.86 -3.86 -9.56
C ILE A 115 3.34 -3.88 -9.19
N SER A 116 3.73 -4.71 -8.21
CA SER A 116 5.12 -4.86 -7.81
C SER A 116 5.98 -5.32 -8.98
N ARG A 117 5.54 -6.32 -9.75
CA ARG A 117 6.25 -6.80 -10.95
C ARG A 117 6.32 -5.76 -12.06
N LEU A 118 5.27 -4.98 -12.29
CA LEU A 118 5.27 -3.93 -13.31
C LEU A 118 6.25 -2.80 -12.98
N ILE A 119 6.28 -2.35 -11.72
CA ILE A 119 7.14 -1.26 -11.28
C ILE A 119 8.59 -1.73 -11.17
N HIS A 120 8.85 -2.86 -10.51
CA HIS A 120 10.20 -3.30 -10.19
C HIS A 120 10.85 -4.11 -11.32
N GLY A 121 10.07 -4.82 -12.13
CA GLY A 121 10.57 -5.47 -13.35
C GLY A 121 11.16 -4.46 -14.33
N ARG A 122 10.60 -3.24 -14.41
CA ARG A 122 11.13 -2.16 -15.24
C ARG A 122 12.42 -1.56 -14.67
N ILE A 123 12.53 -1.42 -13.35
CA ILE A 123 13.73 -0.88 -12.68
C ILE A 123 14.94 -1.79 -12.88
N SER A 124 14.76 -3.11 -12.80
CA SER A 124 15.85 -4.08 -13.03
C SER A 124 16.37 -4.02 -14.47
N LYS A 125 15.47 -3.96 -15.46
CA LYS A 125 15.85 -3.83 -16.88
C LYS A 125 16.59 -2.51 -17.17
N ARG A 126 16.18 -1.40 -16.56
CA ARG A 126 16.82 -0.09 -16.74
C ARG A 126 18.24 -0.04 -16.18
N LYS A 127 18.47 -0.66 -15.01
CA LYS A 127 19.82 -0.80 -14.47
C LYS A 127 20.69 -1.67 -15.37
N ALA A 128 20.18 -2.80 -15.85
CA ALA A 128 20.94 -3.69 -16.74
C ALA A 128 21.34 -3.01 -18.06
N ALA A 129 20.47 -2.19 -18.64
CA ALA A 129 20.77 -1.41 -19.84
C ALA A 129 21.91 -0.40 -19.59
N HIS A 130 21.86 0.32 -18.47
CA HIS A 130 22.84 1.35 -18.14
C HIS A 130 24.24 0.79 -17.76
N TRP A 131 24.30 -0.46 -17.30
CA TRP A 131 25.57 -1.19 -17.11
C TRP A 131 26.19 -1.63 -18.44
N ARG A 132 25.37 -2.05 -19.42
CA ARG A 132 25.85 -2.41 -20.76
C ARG A 132 26.44 -1.21 -21.49
N GLU A 133 25.81 -0.05 -21.42
CA GLU A 133 26.35 1.19 -21.99
C GLU A 133 27.72 1.57 -21.40
N ARG A 134 27.92 1.35 -20.10
CA ARG A 134 29.20 1.66 -19.44
C ARG A 134 30.34 0.74 -19.85
N ILE A 135 30.04 -0.53 -20.14
CA ILE A 135 31.03 -1.52 -20.59
C ILE A 135 31.38 -1.29 -22.07
N SER A 136 30.46 -0.77 -22.89
CA SER A 136 30.73 -0.46 -24.29
C SER A 136 31.55 0.83 -24.51
N LEU A 137 31.74 1.64 -23.46
CA LEU A 137 32.47 2.92 -23.51
C LEU A 137 33.85 2.85 -22.84
N SER A 138 34.26 1.66 -22.39
CA SER A 138 35.57 1.36 -21.79
C SER A 138 36.35 0.40 -22.67
#